data_AF-A0A1E5LAB3-F1
#
_entry.id   AF-A0A1E5LAB3-F1
#
_cell.length_a   1.000
_cell.length_b   1.000
_cell.length_c   1.000
_cell.angle_alpha   90.00
_cell.angle_beta   90.00
_cell.angle_gamma   90.00
#
_symmetry.space_group_name_H-M   'P 1'
#
loop_
_entity.id
_entity.type
_entity.pdbx_description
1 polymer ?
#
loop_
_entity_poly.entity_id
_entity_poly.type
_entity_poly.pdbx_seq_one_letter_code
_entity_poly.pdbx_strand_id
1 'polypeptide(L)' 'MNKKKLNMIIAILGSVTILTIGGLVFNQMYKNHQANKLIIEKCFDNFDIEGEVVIKKDGFWSPVACEKK' A
#
# COMPACT_ATOMS: atom_id res chain seq x y z
N MET A 1 23.34 7.42 32.70
CA MET A 1 22.75 6.09 32.44
C MET A 1 23.84 5.15 31.91
N ASN A 2 23.87 3.87 32.32
CA ASN A 2 24.92 2.92 31.87
C ASN A 2 24.85 2.72 30.34
N LYS A 3 25.99 2.75 29.65
CA LYS A 3 26.09 2.58 28.19
C LYS A 3 25.38 1.32 27.68
N LYS A 4 25.45 0.21 28.43
CA LYS A 4 24.72 -1.03 28.09
C LYS A 4 23.19 -0.85 28.14
N LYS A 5 22.68 -0.12 29.13
CA LYS A 5 21.25 0.21 29.24
C LYS A 5 20.80 1.14 28.11
N LEU A 6 21.62 2.13 27.75
CA LEU A 6 21.32 3.04 26.65
C LEU A 6 21.22 2.30 25.31
N ASN A 7 22.18 1.43 24.99
CA ASN A 7 22.17 0.66 23.75
C ASN A 7 20.96 -0.28 23.66
N MET A 8 20.56 -0.89 24.78
CA MET A 8 19.37 -1.73 24.83
C MET A 8 18.10 -0.93 24.51
N ILE A 9 17.95 0.28 25.06
CA ILE A 9 16.80 1.15 24.79
C ILE A 9 16.77 1.56 23.31
N ILE A 10 17.91 1.91 22.73
CA ILE A 10 18.00 2.26 21.29
C ILE A 10 17.61 1.07 20.41
N ALA A 11 18.05 -0.14 20.75
CA ALA A 11 17.69 -1.34 20.00
C ALA A 11 16.18 -1.65 20.07
N ILE A 12 15.57 -1.47 21.24
CA ILE A 12 14.12 -1.63 21.43
C ILE A 12 13.37 -0.60 20.60
N LEU A 13 13.76 0.68 20.71
CA LEU A 13 13.13 1.76 19.94
C LEU A 13 13.24 1.50 18.44
N GLY A 14 14.44 1.14 17.94
CA GLY A 14 14.63 0.82 16.54
C GLY A 14 13.76 -0.34 16.06
N SER A 15 13.65 -1.40 16.87
CA SER A 15 12.80 -2.56 16.55
C SER A 15 11.32 -2.18 16.49
N VAL A 16 10.84 -1.39 17.46
CA VAL A 16 9.46 -0.88 17.48
C VAL A 16 9.19 0.02 16.28
N THR A 17 10.12 0.90 15.92
CA THR A 17 9.99 1.77 14.75
C THR A 17 9.87 0.95 13.46
N ILE A 18 10.73 -0.05 13.26
CA ILE A 18 10.68 -0.93 12.08
C ILE A 18 9.34 -1.68 12.00
N LEU A 19 8.89 -2.26 13.12
CA LEU A 19 7.61 -2.96 13.19
C LEU A 19 6.43 -2.03 12.87
N THR A 20 6.46 -0.80 13.37
CA THR A 20 5.39 0.18 13.15
C THR A 20 5.32 0.59 11.69
N ILE A 21 6.45 0.91 11.06
CA ILE A 21 6.52 1.28 9.64
C ILE A 21 6.05 0.10 8.77
N GLY A 22 6.56 -1.10 9.04
CA GLY A 22 6.16 -2.31 8.32
C GLY A 22 4.66 -2.61 8.44
N GLY A 23 4.08 -2.41 9.62
CA GLY A 23 2.65 -2.58 9.86
C GLY A 23 1.79 -1.58 9.09
N LEU A 24 2.18 -0.30 9.06
CA LEU A 24 1.48 0.73 8.27
C LEU A 24 1.48 0.40 6.78
N VAL A 25 2.66 0.03 6.27
CA VAL A 25 2.90 -0.44 4.90
C VAL A 25 2.00 -1.64 4.56
N PHE A 26 1.99 -2.66 5.41
CA PHE A 26 1.19 -3.87 5.19
C PHE A 26 -0.31 -3.56 5.19
N ASN A 27 -0.78 -2.72 6.11
CA ASN A 27 -2.17 -2.28 6.18
C ASN A 27 -2.58 -1.51 4.91
N GLN A 28 -1.71 -0.63 4.39
CA GLN A 28 -1.97 0.09 3.16
C GLN A 28 -2.02 -0.84 1.95
N MET A 29 -1.11 -1.83 1.87
CA MET A 29 -1.17 -2.88 0.84
C MET A 29 -2.47 -3.68 0.88
N TYR A 30 -2.92 -4.08 2.07
CA TYR A 30 -4.16 -4.82 2.24
C TYR A 30 -5.38 -4.01 1.75
N LYS A 31 -5.47 -2.74 2.18
CA LYS A 31 -6.54 -1.82 1.74
C LYS A 31 -6.51 -1.60 0.24
N ASN A 32 -5.32 -1.38 -0.32
CA ASN A 32 -5.16 -1.19 -1.76
C ASN A 32 -5.51 -2.46 -2.53
N HIS A 33 -5.16 -3.65 -2.04
CA HIS A 33 -5.50 -4.89 -2.74
C HIS A 33 -7.03 -5.06 -2.85
N GLN A 34 -7.77 -4.77 -1.77
CA GLN A 34 -9.23 -4.79 -1.80
C GLN A 34 -9.80 -3.71 -2.73
N ALA A 35 -9.30 -2.47 -2.63
CA ALA A 35 -9.75 -1.38 -3.48
C ALA A 35 -9.46 -1.65 -4.96
N ASN A 36 -8.27 -2.16 -5.28
CA ASN A 36 -7.86 -2.49 -6.64
C ASN A 36 -8.74 -3.56 -7.25
N LYS A 37 -9.13 -4.59 -6.49
CA LYS A 37 -10.05 -5.62 -6.99
C LYS A 37 -11.36 -4.98 -7.46
N LEU A 38 -11.95 -4.11 -6.63
CA LEU A 38 -13.19 -3.40 -6.97
C LEU A 38 -13.02 -2.42 -8.13
N ILE A 39 -11.89 -1.71 -8.23
CA ILE A 39 -11.63 -0.75 -9.30
C ILE A 39 -11.46 -1.48 -10.63
N ILE A 40 -10.73 -2.61 -10.64
CA ILE A 40 -10.51 -3.44 -11.83
C ILE A 40 -11.85 -4.02 -12.30
N GLU A 41 -12.64 -4.60 -11.39
CA GLU A 41 -13.95 -5.16 -11.70
C GLU A 41 -14.86 -4.10 -12.35
N LYS A 42 -14.99 -2.92 -11.72
CA LYS A 42 -15.75 -1.79 -12.30
C LYS A 42 -15.17 -1.25 -13.61
N CYS A 43 -13.87 -1.35 -13.82
CA CYS A 43 -13.21 -0.90 -15.04
C CYS A 43 -13.58 -1.80 -16.22
N PHE A 44 -13.67 -3.11 -15.99
CA PHE A 44 -14.06 -4.10 -17.00
C PHE A 44 -15.59 -4.21 -17.18
N ASP A 45 -16.39 -3.99 -16.14
CA ASP A 45 -17.86 -3.99 -16.28
C ASP A 45 -18.38 -2.84 -17.16
N ASN A 46 -17.63 -1.74 -17.27
CA ASN A 46 -17.96 -0.62 -18.17
C ASN A 46 -17.42 -0.82 -19.60
N PHE A 47 -16.75 -1.93 -19.89
CA PHE A 47 -16.09 -2.20 -21.17
C PHE A 47 -17.08 -2.57 -22.29
N ASP A 48 -18.29 -3.02 -21.94
CA ASP A 48 -19.38 -3.28 -22.90
C ASP A 48 -19.90 -2.01 -23.60
N ILE A 49 -19.45 -0.81 -23.20
CA ILE A 49 -19.95 0.47 -23.74
C ILE A 49 -18.92 1.16 -24.64
N GLU A 50 -17.62 1.27 -24.30
CA GLU A 50 -16.63 2.04 -25.08
C GLU A 50 -15.15 1.64 -24.83
N GLY A 51 -14.46 1.10 -25.85
CA GLY A 51 -13.00 1.25 -26.05
C GLY A 51 -12.02 0.51 -25.14
N GLU A 52 -10.71 0.69 -25.40
CA GLU A 52 -9.60 0.13 -24.61
C GLU A 52 -9.49 0.87 -23.26
N VAL A 53 -9.61 0.15 -22.14
CA VAL A 53 -9.35 0.69 -20.78
C VAL A 53 -7.97 0.28 -20.29
N VAL A 54 -7.29 1.19 -19.59
CA VAL A 54 -5.95 0.97 -19.06
C VAL A 54 -5.97 1.12 -17.54
N ILE A 55 -5.42 0.12 -16.85
CA ILE A 55 -5.19 0.19 -15.41
C ILE A 55 -3.84 0.86 -15.17
N LYS A 56 -3.84 2.06 -14.57
CA LYS A 56 -2.63 2.78 -14.19
C LYS A 56 -2.39 2.71 -12.68
N LYS A 57 -1.12 2.86 -12.29
CA LYS A 57 -0.70 2.90 -10.89
C LYS A 57 0.21 4.10 -10.67
N ASP A 58 -0.26 5.09 -9.91
CA ASP A 58 0.43 6.38 -9.73
C ASP A 58 1.48 6.38 -8.59
N GLY A 59 1.81 5.22 -8.03
CA GLY A 59 2.84 5.13 -6.99
C GLY A 59 2.92 3.76 -6.32
N PHE A 60 4.02 3.47 -5.65
CA PHE A 60 4.31 2.14 -5.07
C PHE A 60 3.21 1.67 -4.09
N TRP A 61 2.67 2.62 -3.31
CA TRP A 61 1.65 2.43 -2.27
C TRP A 61 0.28 3.01 -2.63
N SER A 62 0.04 3.35 -3.89
CA SER A 62 -1.25 3.89 -4.34
C SER A 62 -2.16 2.78 -4.85
N PRO A 63 -3.49 2.90 -4.70
CA PRO A 63 -4.43 2.09 -5.44
C PRO A 63 -4.29 2.34 -6.95
N VAL A 64 -4.78 1.41 -7.75
CA VAL A 64 -4.82 1.56 -9.21
C VAL A 64 -5.97 2.48 -9.62
N ALA A 65 -5.81 3.16 -10.74
CA ALA A 65 -6.86 3.94 -11.40
C ALA A 65 -7.24 3.29 -12.73
N CYS A 66 -8.51 3.44 -13.11
CA CYS A 66 -9.02 3.05 -14.41
C CYS A 66 -9.08 4.30 -15.28
N GLU A 67 -8.37 4.31 -16.41
CA GLU A 67 -8.45 5.38 -17.40
C GLU A 67 -8.98 4.83 -18.73
N LYS A 68 -9.85 5.62 -19.37
CA LYS A 68 -10.25 5.41 -20.76
C LYS A 68 -9.17 5.99 -21.67
N LYS A 69 -8.81 5.26 -22.73
CA LYS A 69 -7.80 5.67 -23.71
C LYS A 69 -8.39 6.50 -24.83
#